data_AF-A0A7K1EM61-F1
#
_entry.id   AF-A0A7K1EM61-F1
#
_cell.length_a   1.000
_cell.length_b   1.000
_cell.length_c   1.000
_cell.angle_alpha   90.00
_cell.angle_beta   90.00
_cell.angle_gamma   90.00
#
_symmetry.space_group_name_H-M   'P 1'
#
loop_
_entity.id
_entity.type
_entity.pdbx_description
1 polymer ?
#
loop_
_entity_poly.entity_id
_entity_poly.type
_entity_poly.pdbx_seq_one_letter_code
_entity_poly.pdbx_strand_id
1 'polypeptide(L)'
;MTARSQSGDAAIDALRQATSGFTGAEERQGQIEMVYNIAKSINAQRSIVVQAGTGTGKSLGYLVPAIIQGKKTVVATATKALQDQLHHSDLPLLKSTLGQDFTWAVVKGRSNYACVQRIVEYKEQPDDLFSGPVQEKARKELEQLIAWSHTTETGDFEELTFTTHENTRKIISVGVDECPGRTKCPSGHKCFAEKARDAAIAADVIVVNLHLYGLHLASGGNILPEHEVVIFDEAHQLEAILSDTVGTTISGGRVSSAASSMRQVFAEPELTNRLEEQALRLSTILVSHIGNRLPTPIPSQIVEILQFIRLEVMEKIGLLREITTDNESTQQKIYRAQTQSTRLVESLDLVLGSSTGFVFFVEGNDNRPLLKVSPLHVGDILQQQVWSTHCAVLTSATIPQSMPERVGLDRDTIEVLSVDSPFDYEQNSRLYCSPEFPDRNSPRFTDFVHDELEALITAAGGRTLALFTSNKALHAAIAAMRERLPMTILTPSELPRQKLIEDFLADESSCIFASQSFFQGIDLPG
;
A
#
# COMPACT_ATOMS: atom_id res chain seq x y z
N MET A 1 34.57 -11.56 25.04
CA MET A 1 33.30 -11.30 24.31
C MET A 1 33.62 -10.46 23.09
N THR A 2 33.10 -10.81 21.91
CA THR A 2 33.33 -10.04 20.68
C THR A 2 32.32 -8.88 20.62
N ALA A 3 32.60 -7.81 19.88
CA ALA A 3 31.65 -6.69 19.71
C ALA A 3 30.27 -7.14 19.17
N ARG A 4 30.22 -8.30 18.50
CA ARG A 4 28.98 -8.94 18.03
C ARG A 4 28.14 -9.54 19.16
N SER A 5 28.75 -10.16 20.17
CA SER A 5 27.98 -10.69 21.30
C SER A 5 27.44 -9.54 22.16
N GLN A 6 28.23 -8.49 22.35
CA GLN A 6 27.82 -7.30 23.12
C GLN A 6 26.61 -6.58 22.53
N SER A 7 26.49 -6.51 21.19
CA SER A 7 25.34 -5.89 20.53
C SER A 7 24.07 -6.73 20.68
N GLY A 8 24.18 -8.05 20.56
CA GLY A 8 23.05 -8.96 20.80
C GLY A 8 22.57 -8.91 22.25
N ASP A 9 23.49 -8.96 23.22
CA ASP A 9 23.15 -8.92 24.65
C ASP A 9 22.47 -7.60 25.04
N ALA A 10 23.01 -6.46 24.58
CA ALA A 10 22.41 -5.14 24.81
C ALA A 10 20.99 -5.04 24.22
N ALA A 11 20.73 -5.70 23.09
CA ALA A 11 19.41 -5.74 22.47
C ALA A 11 18.39 -6.52 23.28
N ILE A 12 18.80 -7.64 23.85
CA ILE A 12 17.94 -8.43 24.75
C ILE A 12 17.61 -7.61 26.01
N ASP A 13 18.59 -6.92 26.58
CA ASP A 13 18.36 -6.09 27.76
C ASP A 13 17.40 -4.92 27.45
N ALA A 14 17.55 -4.28 26.29
CA ALA A 14 16.63 -3.25 25.82
C ALA A 14 15.21 -3.80 25.57
N LEU A 15 15.08 -5.03 25.03
CA LEU A 15 13.80 -5.71 24.87
C LEU A 15 13.13 -5.92 26.21
N ARG A 16 13.86 -6.49 27.19
CA ARG A 16 13.36 -6.73 28.55
C ARG A 16 12.92 -5.44 29.23
N GLN A 17 13.69 -4.37 29.07
CA GLN A 17 13.32 -3.05 29.56
C GLN A 17 12.02 -2.58 28.90
N ALA A 18 11.92 -2.66 27.57
CA ALA A 18 10.74 -2.26 26.84
C ALA A 18 9.49 -3.05 27.26
N THR A 19 9.64 -4.34 27.57
CA THR A 19 8.55 -5.22 28.00
C THR A 19 8.22 -5.15 29.49
N SER A 20 9.13 -4.65 30.33
CA SER A 20 8.96 -4.63 31.80
C SER A 20 7.75 -3.82 32.28
N GLY A 21 7.26 -2.89 31.46
CA GLY A 21 6.11 -2.04 31.77
C GLY A 21 4.75 -2.69 31.52
N PHE A 22 4.66 -3.86 30.88
CA PHE A 22 3.36 -4.46 30.55
C PHE A 22 2.86 -5.39 31.64
N THR A 23 1.59 -5.21 31.99
CA THR A 23 0.84 -6.20 32.75
C THR A 23 0.62 -7.41 31.83
N GLY A 24 1.11 -8.58 32.22
CA GLY A 24 1.04 -9.79 31.40
C GLY A 24 2.15 -9.93 30.35
N ALA A 25 3.26 -9.18 30.48
CA ALA A 25 4.46 -9.44 29.68
C ALA A 25 4.96 -10.87 29.90
N GLU A 26 5.18 -11.60 28.81
CA GLU A 26 5.78 -12.93 28.85
C GLU A 26 7.10 -12.90 28.08
N GLU A 27 8.15 -13.44 28.70
CA GLU A 27 9.43 -13.62 28.05
C GLU A 27 9.35 -14.82 27.08
N ARG A 28 9.55 -14.55 25.79
CA ARG A 28 9.42 -15.54 24.72
C ARG A 28 10.79 -15.84 24.13
N GLN A 29 11.23 -17.08 24.23
CA GLN A 29 12.54 -17.50 23.73
C GLN A 29 12.75 -17.16 22.24
N GLY A 30 11.74 -17.40 21.39
CA GLY A 30 11.80 -17.03 19.98
C GLY A 30 11.97 -15.53 19.72
N GLN A 31 11.41 -14.67 20.60
CA GLN A 31 11.58 -13.23 20.49
C GLN A 31 13.00 -12.81 20.87
N ILE A 32 13.57 -13.40 21.93
CA ILE A 32 14.96 -13.17 22.36
C ILE A 32 15.92 -13.55 21.24
N GLU A 33 15.74 -14.73 20.65
CA GLU A 33 16.59 -15.21 19.55
C GLU A 33 16.49 -14.31 18.32
N MET A 34 15.29 -13.86 17.98
CA MET A 34 15.06 -12.89 16.91
C MET A 34 15.81 -11.57 17.17
N VAL A 35 15.63 -10.97 18.35
CA VAL A 35 16.29 -9.70 18.73
C VAL A 35 17.81 -9.83 18.71
N TYR A 36 18.35 -10.89 19.31
CA TYR A 36 19.79 -11.14 19.38
C TYR A 36 20.42 -11.26 18.00
N ASN A 37 19.84 -12.09 17.13
CA ASN A 37 20.40 -12.33 15.80
C ASN A 37 20.24 -11.11 14.90
N ILE A 38 19.10 -10.42 14.93
CA ILE A 38 18.91 -9.17 14.16
C ILE A 38 19.93 -8.11 14.60
N ALA A 39 20.14 -7.90 15.90
CA ALA A 39 21.12 -6.93 16.40
C ALA A 39 22.54 -7.24 15.92
N LYS A 40 22.92 -8.53 15.93
CA LYS A 40 24.21 -9.02 15.45
C LYS A 40 24.36 -8.81 13.94
N SER A 41 23.32 -9.08 13.14
CA SER A 41 23.33 -8.91 11.69
C SER A 41 23.42 -7.43 11.31
N ILE A 42 22.68 -6.54 11.98
CA ILE A 42 22.76 -5.08 11.80
C ILE A 42 24.17 -4.56 12.10
N ASN A 43 24.73 -4.92 13.25
CA ASN A 43 26.09 -4.50 13.62
C ASN A 43 27.17 -5.07 12.67
N ALA A 44 26.93 -6.24 12.08
CA ALA A 44 27.82 -6.84 11.09
C ALA A 44 27.58 -6.34 9.66
N GLN A 45 26.58 -5.46 9.43
CA GLN A 45 26.11 -5.02 8.12
C GLN A 45 25.81 -6.20 7.18
N ARG A 46 25.09 -7.21 7.70
CA ARG A 46 24.66 -8.39 6.94
C ARG A 46 23.15 -8.50 7.00
N SER A 47 22.56 -8.93 5.90
CA SER A 47 21.13 -9.19 5.85
C SER A 47 20.78 -10.50 6.58
N ILE A 48 19.54 -10.60 7.06
CA ILE A 48 19.00 -11.78 7.75
C ILE A 48 17.54 -12.00 7.35
N VAL A 49 17.16 -13.26 7.21
CA VAL A 49 15.79 -13.70 6.97
C VAL A 49 15.27 -14.38 8.23
N VAL A 50 14.18 -13.86 8.81
CA VAL A 50 13.62 -14.34 10.07
C VAL A 50 12.16 -14.77 9.89
N GLN A 51 11.93 -16.09 9.86
CA GLN A 51 10.58 -16.62 10.00
C GLN A 51 10.21 -16.62 11.48
N ALA A 52 9.21 -15.82 11.86
CA ALA A 52 8.80 -15.68 13.24
C ALA A 52 7.28 -15.86 13.37
N GLY A 53 6.89 -16.96 14.02
CA GLY A 53 5.48 -17.33 14.20
C GLY A 53 4.57 -16.22 14.72
N THR A 54 3.27 -16.35 14.51
CA THR A 54 2.29 -15.43 15.10
C THR A 54 2.42 -15.44 16.62
N GLY A 55 2.32 -14.27 17.26
CA GLY A 55 2.50 -14.14 18.71
C GLY A 55 3.94 -14.02 19.20
N THR A 56 4.96 -14.25 18.36
CA THR A 56 6.38 -14.11 18.77
C THR A 56 6.75 -12.67 19.11
N GLY A 57 5.92 -11.67 18.77
CA GLY A 57 6.23 -10.25 19.00
C GLY A 57 7.20 -9.68 17.98
N LYS A 58 6.94 -9.99 16.69
CA LYS A 58 7.77 -9.62 15.53
C LYS A 58 8.15 -8.14 15.50
N SER A 59 7.18 -7.24 15.67
CA SER A 59 7.39 -5.79 15.61
C SER A 59 8.47 -5.33 16.58
N LEU A 60 8.34 -5.68 17.86
CA LEU A 60 9.37 -5.38 18.86
C LEU A 60 10.67 -6.13 18.55
N GLY A 61 10.56 -7.37 18.05
CA GLY A 61 11.67 -8.21 17.65
C GLY A 61 12.62 -7.59 16.63
N TYR A 62 12.11 -6.80 15.69
CA TYR A 62 12.92 -6.08 14.71
C TYR A 62 13.14 -4.59 15.04
N LEU A 63 12.21 -3.93 15.73
CA LEU A 63 12.33 -2.51 16.07
C LEU A 63 13.35 -2.24 17.17
N VAL A 64 13.33 -3.02 18.26
CA VAL A 64 14.26 -2.88 19.38
C VAL A 64 15.72 -2.94 18.89
N PRO A 65 16.15 -3.99 18.18
CA PRO A 65 17.53 -4.05 17.70
C PRO A 65 17.86 -2.98 16.65
N ALA A 66 16.89 -2.48 15.88
CA ALA A 66 17.15 -1.40 14.92
C ALA A 66 17.38 -0.04 15.62
N ILE A 67 16.56 0.28 16.63
CA ILE A 67 16.61 1.54 17.36
C ILE A 67 17.90 1.63 18.19
N ILE A 68 18.26 0.58 18.94
CA ILE A 68 19.45 0.58 19.80
C ILE A 68 20.77 0.74 19.04
N GLN A 69 20.81 0.32 17.78
CA GLN A 69 22.01 0.46 16.97
C GLN A 69 22.18 1.90 16.45
N GLY A 70 21.18 2.76 16.64
CA GLY A 70 21.20 4.16 16.23
C GLY A 70 21.34 4.35 14.73
N LYS A 71 20.94 3.33 13.95
CA LYS A 71 21.03 3.31 12.49
C LYS A 71 19.76 3.87 11.89
N LYS A 72 19.90 4.74 10.88
CA LYS A 72 18.73 5.24 10.16
C LYS A 72 18.05 4.08 9.45
N THR A 73 16.80 3.82 9.82
CA THR A 73 16.09 2.59 9.48
C THR A 73 14.81 2.88 8.72
N VAL A 74 14.57 2.17 7.62
CA VAL A 74 13.28 2.15 6.93
C VAL A 74 12.56 0.85 7.25
N VAL A 75 11.33 0.92 7.75
CA VAL A 75 10.43 -0.23 7.94
C VAL A 75 9.38 -0.20 6.84
N ALA A 76 9.47 -1.15 5.92
CA ALA A 76 8.55 -1.30 4.81
C ALA A 76 7.57 -2.45 5.11
N THR A 77 6.32 -2.09 5.41
CA THR A 77 5.26 -3.04 5.75
C THR A 77 4.41 -3.42 4.54
N ALA A 78 3.85 -4.63 4.52
CA ALA A 78 2.94 -5.03 3.45
C ALA A 78 1.67 -4.16 3.38
N THR A 79 1.12 -3.78 4.54
CA THR A 79 -0.17 -3.09 4.61
C THR A 79 -0.11 -1.79 5.39
N LYS A 80 -1.02 -0.87 5.05
CA LYS A 80 -1.21 0.38 5.80
C LYS A 80 -1.57 0.14 7.25
N ALA A 81 -2.31 -0.93 7.54
CA ALA A 81 -2.66 -1.31 8.89
C ALA A 81 -1.45 -1.55 9.77
N LEU A 82 -0.48 -2.30 9.24
CA LEU A 82 0.77 -2.56 9.95
C LEU A 82 1.54 -1.25 10.14
N GLN A 83 1.56 -0.35 9.14
CA GLN A 83 2.15 1.00 9.34
C GLN A 83 1.46 1.75 10.47
N ASP A 84 0.13 1.74 10.52
CA ASP A 84 -0.64 2.48 11.53
C ASP A 84 -0.47 1.84 12.92
N GLN A 85 -0.40 0.51 13.01
CA GLN A 85 -0.05 -0.21 14.24
C GLN A 85 1.33 0.21 14.74
N LEU A 86 2.34 0.23 13.86
CA LEU A 86 3.67 0.69 14.22
C LEU A 86 3.65 2.16 14.69
N HIS A 87 2.88 3.02 14.03
CA HIS A 87 2.83 4.45 14.31
C HIS A 87 2.13 4.80 15.63
N HIS A 88 1.01 4.14 15.94
CA HIS A 88 0.15 4.50 17.07
C HIS A 88 0.38 3.63 18.32
N SER A 89 0.96 2.44 18.16
CA SER A 89 1.21 1.50 19.27
C SER A 89 2.70 1.27 19.47
N ASP A 90 3.36 0.60 18.52
CA ASP A 90 4.66 -0.02 18.79
C ASP A 90 5.79 1.00 18.96
N LEU A 91 5.87 2.04 18.11
CA LEU A 91 6.91 3.08 18.20
C LEU A 91 6.71 4.07 19.36
N PRO A 92 5.49 4.61 19.62
CA PRO A 92 5.23 5.43 20.80
C PRO A 92 5.57 4.71 22.10
N LEU A 93 5.25 3.42 22.15
CA LEU A 93 5.58 2.57 23.27
C LEU A 93 7.08 2.48 23.49
N LEU A 94 7.85 2.10 22.46
CA LEU A 94 9.31 2.01 22.54
C LEU A 94 9.94 3.36 22.91
N LYS A 95 9.38 4.47 22.41
CA LYS A 95 9.82 5.83 22.77
C LYS A 95 9.72 6.10 24.27
N SER A 96 8.67 5.57 24.92
CA SER A 96 8.45 5.77 26.35
C SER A 96 9.23 4.82 27.25
N THR A 97 9.60 3.62 26.77
CA THR A 97 10.16 2.56 27.61
C THR A 97 11.65 2.29 27.41
N LEU A 98 12.16 2.43 26.18
CA LEU A 98 13.48 1.93 25.79
C LEU A 98 14.63 2.78 26.36
N GLY A 99 14.33 3.95 26.93
CA GLY A 99 15.32 4.84 27.55
C GLY A 99 16.28 5.50 26.55
N GLN A 100 16.04 5.33 25.25
CA GLN A 100 16.79 5.93 24.17
C GLN A 100 15.95 6.97 23.45
N ASP A 101 16.57 8.10 23.14
CA ASP A 101 15.93 9.13 22.35
C ASP A 101 16.02 8.77 20.86
N PHE A 102 14.86 8.55 20.23
CA PHE A 102 14.75 8.36 18.79
C PHE A 102 13.46 9.00 18.26
N THR A 103 13.40 9.27 16.97
CA THR A 103 12.25 9.87 16.29
C THR A 103 11.76 8.95 15.18
N TRP A 104 10.48 9.05 14.84
CA TRP A 104 9.92 8.32 13.70
C TRP A 104 8.99 9.17 12.85
N ALA A 105 8.84 8.78 11.58
CA ALA A 105 7.89 9.39 10.66
C ALA A 105 7.23 8.32 9.78
N VAL A 106 5.99 8.57 9.36
CA VAL A 106 5.25 7.70 8.42
C VAL A 106 5.14 8.40 7.08
N VAL A 107 5.47 7.69 6.00
CA VAL A 107 5.34 8.21 4.63
C VAL A 107 4.41 7.31 3.82
N LYS A 108 3.33 7.89 3.31
CA LYS A 108 2.36 7.23 2.44
C LYS A 108 2.42 7.79 1.01
N GLY A 109 1.75 7.13 0.06
CA GLY A 109 1.54 7.68 -1.28
C GLY A 109 0.70 8.96 -1.25
N ARG A 110 0.89 9.88 -2.21
CA ARG A 110 0.23 11.21 -2.23
C ARG A 110 -1.31 11.14 -2.18
N SER A 111 -1.92 10.09 -2.72
CA SER A 111 -3.37 9.87 -2.72
C SER A 111 -3.94 9.55 -1.33
N ASN A 112 -3.08 9.32 -0.33
CA ASN A 112 -3.50 9.08 1.06
C ASN A 112 -3.59 10.37 1.88
N TYR A 113 -3.20 11.51 1.30
CA TYR A 113 -3.27 12.80 1.95
C TYR A 113 -4.30 13.70 1.27
N ALA A 114 -4.96 14.55 2.05
CA ALA A 114 -5.70 15.69 1.53
C ALA A 114 -4.75 16.61 0.75
N CYS A 115 -5.09 16.92 -0.50
CA CYS A 115 -4.34 17.86 -1.32
C CYS A 115 -4.92 19.26 -1.11
N VAL A 116 -4.19 20.09 -0.35
CA VAL A 116 -4.56 21.49 -0.08
C VAL A 116 -4.90 22.24 -1.37
N GLN A 117 -4.12 22.03 -2.44
CA GLN A 117 -4.37 22.72 -3.71
C GLN A 117 -5.66 22.25 -4.42
N ARG A 118 -5.97 20.95 -4.40
CA ARG A 118 -7.25 20.45 -4.95
C ARG A 118 -8.44 21.02 -4.19
N ILE A 119 -8.31 21.18 -2.88
CA ILE A 119 -9.35 21.78 -2.04
C ILE A 119 -9.56 23.26 -2.38
N VAL A 120 -8.49 24.01 -2.65
CA VAL A 120 -8.57 25.40 -3.12
C VAL A 120 -9.32 25.48 -4.45
N GLU A 121 -8.91 24.69 -5.45
CA GLU A 121 -9.55 24.67 -6.77
C GLU A 121 -11.03 24.27 -6.70
N TYR A 122 -11.36 23.29 -5.88
CA TYR A 122 -12.75 22.88 -5.68
C TYR A 122 -13.62 24.02 -5.12
N LYS A 123 -13.07 24.84 -4.22
CA LYS A 123 -13.79 26.00 -3.67
C LYS A 123 -13.98 27.12 -4.71
N GLU A 124 -13.07 27.23 -5.68
CA GLU A 124 -13.18 28.22 -6.76
C GLU A 124 -14.20 27.80 -7.83
N GLN A 125 -14.38 26.49 -8.06
CA GLN A 125 -15.29 25.95 -9.09
C GLN A 125 -16.09 24.74 -8.57
N PRO A 126 -17.07 24.94 -7.66
CA PRO A 126 -17.83 23.83 -7.05
C PRO A 126 -18.81 23.13 -8.00
N ASP A 127 -19.26 23.81 -9.06
CA ASP A 127 -20.38 23.36 -9.91
C ASP A 127 -19.97 22.43 -11.08
N ASP A 128 -18.68 22.32 -11.41
CA ASP A 128 -18.21 21.54 -12.58
C ASP A 128 -18.17 20.01 -12.35
N LEU A 129 -18.24 19.54 -11.10
CA LEU A 129 -18.01 18.14 -10.74
C LEU A 129 -19.30 17.33 -10.50
N PHE A 130 -20.45 17.99 -10.38
CA PHE A 130 -21.67 17.37 -9.86
C PHE A 130 -22.95 17.80 -10.64
N SER A 131 -23.40 16.99 -11.61
CA SER A 131 -24.81 16.97 -12.12
C SER A 131 -25.63 15.70 -11.75
N GLY A 132 -26.66 15.79 -10.87
CA GLY A 132 -27.60 14.68 -10.50
C GLY A 132 -27.79 14.32 -9.00
N PRO A 133 -28.89 13.63 -8.59
CA PRO A 133 -29.28 13.42 -7.19
C PRO A 133 -28.41 12.47 -6.36
N VAL A 134 -27.62 11.58 -6.99
CA VAL A 134 -26.59 10.76 -6.31
C VAL A 134 -25.48 11.63 -5.70
N GLN A 135 -25.42 12.93 -6.05
CA GLN A 135 -24.37 13.85 -5.63
C GLN A 135 -24.62 14.54 -4.31
N GLU A 136 -25.85 14.60 -3.81
CA GLU A 136 -26.09 15.28 -2.54
C GLU A 136 -25.35 14.57 -1.39
N LYS A 137 -25.30 13.23 -1.42
CA LYS A 137 -24.53 12.44 -0.45
C LYS A 137 -23.02 12.64 -0.65
N ALA A 138 -22.54 12.59 -1.90
CA ALA A 138 -21.12 12.79 -2.21
C ALA A 138 -20.64 14.21 -1.87
N ARG A 139 -21.51 15.21 -2.07
CA ARG A 139 -21.26 16.62 -1.73
C ARG A 139 -21.17 16.81 -0.23
N LYS A 140 -22.11 16.27 0.56
CA LYS A 140 -22.04 16.32 2.03
C LYS A 140 -20.77 15.65 2.56
N GLU A 141 -20.43 14.50 2.01
CA GLU A 141 -19.21 13.78 2.37
C GLU A 141 -17.95 14.58 2.01
N LEU A 142 -17.94 15.23 0.85
CA LEU A 142 -16.85 16.10 0.42
C LEU A 142 -16.73 17.36 1.31
N GLU A 143 -17.85 17.97 1.69
CA GLU A 143 -17.89 19.09 2.62
C GLU A 143 -17.34 18.68 4.00
N GLN A 144 -17.69 17.49 4.49
CA GLN A 144 -17.11 16.91 5.72
C GLN A 144 -15.60 16.69 5.60
N LEU A 145 -15.13 16.13 4.49
CA LEU A 145 -13.70 15.94 4.22
C LEU A 145 -12.95 17.27 4.17
N ILE A 146 -13.53 18.29 3.54
CA ILE A 146 -12.93 19.63 3.49
C ILE A 146 -12.90 20.25 4.88
N ALA A 147 -13.96 20.13 5.68
CA ALA A 147 -13.98 20.60 7.05
C ALA A 147 -12.89 19.93 7.90
N TRP A 148 -12.78 18.60 7.81
CA TRP A 148 -11.73 17.82 8.47
C TRP A 148 -10.31 18.22 8.04
N SER A 149 -10.11 18.58 6.76
CA SER A 149 -8.80 19.02 6.27
C SER A 149 -8.25 20.29 6.95
N HIS A 150 -9.12 21.10 7.58
CA HIS A 150 -8.71 22.28 8.36
C HIS A 150 -8.37 21.96 9.81
N THR A 151 -8.77 20.78 10.31
CA THR A 151 -8.55 20.36 11.71
C THR A 151 -7.42 19.34 11.86
N THR A 152 -7.10 18.59 10.81
CA THR A 152 -6.01 17.61 10.81
C THR A 152 -4.63 18.27 10.76
N GLU A 153 -3.67 17.72 11.49
CA GLU A 153 -2.27 18.15 11.46
C GLU A 153 -1.49 17.50 10.31
N THR A 154 -1.78 16.22 10.02
CA THR A 154 -1.02 15.42 9.06
C THR A 154 -1.69 15.35 7.68
N GLY A 155 -3.00 15.59 7.60
CA GLY A 155 -3.79 15.44 6.38
C GLY A 155 -3.98 14.00 5.91
N ASP A 156 -3.64 13.01 6.72
CA ASP A 156 -3.75 11.57 6.40
C ASP A 156 -5.19 11.08 6.53
N PHE A 157 -5.75 10.50 5.45
CA PHE A 157 -7.12 10.00 5.46
C PHE A 157 -7.37 8.84 6.44
N GLU A 158 -6.34 8.20 6.98
CA GLU A 158 -6.52 7.18 8.02
C GLU A 158 -6.91 7.81 9.38
N GLU A 159 -6.75 9.12 9.60
CA GLU A 159 -7.24 9.83 10.80
C GLU A 159 -8.76 10.09 10.78
N LEU A 160 -9.44 9.73 9.69
CA LEU A 160 -10.88 9.97 9.55
C LEU A 160 -11.69 9.13 10.52
N THR A 161 -12.51 9.80 11.33
CA THR A 161 -13.47 9.16 12.25
C THR A 161 -14.81 8.84 11.58
N PHE A 162 -14.96 9.12 10.28
CA PHE A 162 -16.16 8.88 9.50
C PHE A 162 -15.82 8.20 8.16
N THR A 163 -16.76 7.39 7.67
CA THR A 163 -16.58 6.62 6.44
C THR A 163 -16.70 7.52 5.22
N THR A 164 -15.81 7.31 4.26
CA THR A 164 -15.79 8.06 3.00
C THR A 164 -15.50 7.13 1.83
N HIS A 165 -16.16 7.38 0.71
CA HIS A 165 -15.96 6.67 -0.54
C HIS A 165 -14.64 7.10 -1.17
N GLU A 166 -13.95 6.12 -1.76
CA GLU A 166 -12.68 6.33 -2.46
C GLU A 166 -12.82 7.38 -3.58
N ASN A 167 -13.95 7.39 -4.29
CA ASN A 167 -14.22 8.38 -5.34
C ASN A 167 -14.29 9.81 -4.79
N THR A 168 -14.83 10.02 -3.59
CA THR A 168 -14.88 11.34 -2.95
C THR A 168 -13.48 11.77 -2.52
N ARG A 169 -12.69 10.87 -1.91
CA ARG A 169 -11.28 11.15 -1.56
C ARG A 169 -10.43 11.52 -2.77
N LYS A 170 -10.67 10.89 -3.93
CA LYS A 170 -9.98 11.21 -5.20
C LYS A 170 -10.23 12.64 -5.68
N ILE A 171 -11.34 13.27 -5.29
CA ILE A 171 -11.63 14.68 -5.67
C ILE A 171 -10.65 15.63 -4.98
N ILE A 172 -10.32 15.37 -3.71
CA ILE A 172 -9.46 16.23 -2.87
C ILE A 172 -8.07 15.64 -2.63
N SER A 173 -7.63 14.68 -3.42
CA SER A 173 -6.28 14.13 -3.36
C SER A 173 -5.66 14.11 -4.76
N VAL A 174 -4.36 13.82 -4.84
CA VAL A 174 -3.65 13.75 -6.11
C VAL A 174 -2.74 12.53 -6.15
N GLY A 175 -2.66 11.91 -7.32
CA GLY A 175 -1.69 10.87 -7.61
C GLY A 175 -0.28 11.43 -7.85
N VAL A 176 0.70 10.53 -7.93
CA VAL A 176 2.09 10.87 -8.29
C VAL A 176 2.20 11.38 -9.73
N ASP A 177 1.33 10.90 -10.62
CA ASP A 177 1.28 11.34 -12.02
C ASP A 177 0.74 12.76 -12.18
N GLU A 178 -0.06 13.26 -11.23
CA GLU A 178 -0.71 14.58 -11.33
C GLU A 178 0.02 15.67 -10.57
N CYS A 179 0.71 15.31 -9.48
CA CYS A 179 1.26 16.29 -8.57
C CYS A 179 2.50 16.97 -9.18
N PRO A 180 2.49 18.30 -9.39
CA PRO A 180 3.62 19.00 -10.00
C PRO A 180 4.83 19.18 -9.06
N GLY A 181 4.69 18.76 -7.79
CA GLY A 181 5.74 18.85 -6.76
C GLY A 181 5.72 20.17 -5.98
N ARG A 182 6.52 20.22 -4.89
CA ARG A 182 6.54 21.33 -3.92
C ARG A 182 6.83 22.69 -4.57
N THR A 183 7.82 22.74 -5.45
CA THR A 183 8.33 23.99 -6.03
C THR A 183 7.39 24.61 -7.06
N LYS A 184 6.60 23.79 -7.75
CA LYS A 184 5.65 24.22 -8.80
C LYS A 184 4.22 24.37 -8.31
N CYS A 185 3.90 23.85 -7.12
CA CYS A 185 2.57 23.92 -6.54
C CYS A 185 2.41 25.16 -5.66
N PRO A 186 1.39 26.02 -5.87
CA PRO A 186 1.10 27.17 -4.99
C PRO A 186 1.00 26.81 -3.50
N SER A 187 0.27 25.73 -3.21
CA SER A 187 0.12 25.22 -1.84
C SER A 187 1.28 24.31 -1.39
N GLY A 188 2.40 24.27 -2.12
CA GLY A 188 3.53 23.37 -1.85
C GLY A 188 4.08 23.48 -0.42
N HIS A 189 4.13 24.70 0.12
CA HIS A 189 4.60 25.01 1.48
C HIS A 189 3.65 24.53 2.60
N LYS A 190 2.37 24.32 2.29
CA LYS A 190 1.36 23.78 3.23
C LYS A 190 1.02 22.31 2.94
N CYS A 191 1.70 21.68 1.98
CA CYS A 191 1.34 20.35 1.50
C CYS A 191 1.63 19.27 2.56
N PHE A 192 0.58 18.56 2.99
CA PHE A 192 0.66 17.47 3.95
C PHE A 192 1.64 16.35 3.55
N ALA A 193 1.59 15.90 2.29
CA ALA A 193 2.51 14.89 1.78
C ALA A 193 3.98 15.38 1.74
N GLU A 194 4.21 16.69 1.64
CA GLU A 194 5.56 17.27 1.70
C GLU A 194 6.06 17.35 3.15
N LYS A 195 5.21 17.75 4.09
CA LYS A 195 5.51 17.73 5.52
C LYS A 195 5.88 16.33 6.01
N ALA A 196 5.16 15.30 5.57
CA ALA A 196 5.47 13.91 5.91
C ALA A 196 6.86 13.48 5.40
N ARG A 197 7.25 13.92 4.19
CA ARG A 197 8.60 13.68 3.66
C ARG A 197 9.68 14.43 4.44
N ASP A 198 9.44 15.68 4.83
CA ASP A 198 10.38 16.46 5.64
C ASP A 198 10.60 15.83 7.01
N ALA A 199 9.52 15.34 7.64
CA ALA A 199 9.61 14.59 8.88
C ALA A 199 10.46 13.31 8.71
N ALA A 200 10.31 12.59 7.61
CA ALA A 200 11.12 11.40 7.31
C ALA A 200 12.61 11.71 7.10
N ILE A 201 12.95 12.88 6.55
CA ILE A 201 14.36 13.31 6.43
C ILE A 201 14.98 13.49 7.82
N ALA A 202 14.23 14.03 8.80
CA ALA A 202 14.72 14.23 10.16
C ALA A 202 14.62 12.98 11.06
N ALA A 203 13.81 12.00 10.68
CA ALA A 203 13.54 10.83 11.50
C ALA A 203 14.66 9.77 11.50
N ASP A 204 14.79 9.06 12.62
CA ASP A 204 15.66 7.89 12.78
C ASP A 204 15.01 6.62 12.21
N VAL A 205 13.69 6.48 12.41
CA VAL A 205 12.89 5.36 11.90
C VAL A 205 11.82 5.87 10.93
N ILE A 206 11.78 5.34 9.72
CA ILE A 206 10.83 5.75 8.69
C ILE A 206 9.93 4.56 8.35
N VAL A 207 8.63 4.75 8.49
CA VAL A 207 7.64 3.69 8.28
C VAL A 207 6.91 3.94 6.96
N VAL A 208 6.94 2.95 6.07
CA VAL A 208 6.36 3.01 4.71
C VAL A 208 5.65 1.72 4.35
N ASN A 209 4.85 1.68 3.27
CA ASN A 209 4.47 0.40 2.68
C ASN A 209 5.56 -0.11 1.72
N LEU A 210 5.56 -1.43 1.51
CA LEU A 210 6.32 -2.11 0.45
C LEU A 210 6.10 -1.47 -0.93
N HIS A 211 4.90 -0.97 -1.22
CA HIS A 211 4.62 -0.29 -2.49
C HIS A 211 5.43 1.00 -2.66
N LEU A 212 5.53 1.84 -1.63
CA LEU A 212 6.31 3.06 -1.65
C LEU A 212 7.82 2.76 -1.68
N TYR A 213 8.25 1.71 -0.98
CA TYR A 213 9.64 1.23 -1.09
C TYR A 213 9.95 0.73 -2.51
N GLY A 214 9.03 0.01 -3.15
CA GLY A 214 9.17 -0.40 -4.55
C GLY A 214 9.26 0.77 -5.51
N LEU A 215 8.44 1.80 -5.32
CA LEU A 215 8.56 3.06 -6.07
C LEU A 215 9.88 3.77 -5.81
N HIS A 216 10.40 3.72 -4.58
CA HIS A 216 11.72 4.27 -4.25
C HIS A 216 12.81 3.59 -5.08
N LEU A 217 12.80 2.25 -5.19
CA LEU A 217 13.72 1.49 -6.04
C LEU A 217 13.52 1.80 -7.53
N ALA A 218 12.27 1.85 -8.01
CA ALA A 218 11.96 2.19 -9.39
C ALA A 218 12.45 3.60 -9.79
N SER A 219 12.47 4.53 -8.82
CA SER A 219 12.99 5.88 -9.00
C SER A 219 14.52 6.01 -8.87
N GLY A 220 15.24 4.90 -8.64
CA GLY A 220 16.69 4.91 -8.40
C GLY A 220 17.07 5.51 -7.04
N GLY A 221 16.24 5.33 -6.01
CA GLY A 221 16.53 5.76 -4.65
C GLY A 221 16.10 7.19 -4.30
N ASN A 222 15.29 7.87 -5.13
CA ASN A 222 15.03 9.31 -4.99
C ASN A 222 13.84 9.70 -4.08
N ILE A 223 13.06 8.72 -3.59
CA ILE A 223 11.81 8.99 -2.81
C ILE A 223 12.01 9.05 -1.30
N LEU A 224 12.86 8.19 -0.75
CA LEU A 224 13.11 8.04 0.68
C LEU A 224 14.53 8.55 0.96
N PRO A 225 14.80 9.10 2.16
CA PRO A 225 16.15 9.51 2.51
C PRO A 225 17.10 8.31 2.58
N GLU A 226 18.40 8.60 2.53
CA GLU A 226 19.44 7.61 2.75
C GLU A 226 19.25 6.93 4.12
N HIS A 227 19.40 5.61 4.13
CA HIS A 227 19.20 4.76 5.31
C HIS A 227 20.20 3.62 5.28
N GLU A 228 20.57 3.10 6.45
CA GLU A 228 21.56 2.04 6.58
C GLU A 228 20.90 0.66 6.70
N VAL A 229 19.70 0.63 7.26
CA VAL A 229 18.93 -0.60 7.52
C VAL A 229 17.56 -0.50 6.86
N VAL A 230 17.15 -1.58 6.20
CA VAL A 230 15.76 -1.76 5.73
C VAL A 230 15.16 -3.01 6.36
N ILE A 231 13.95 -2.87 6.86
CA ILE A 231 13.16 -3.97 7.44
C ILE A 231 11.97 -4.21 6.53
N PHE A 232 11.89 -5.40 5.94
CA PHE A 232 10.74 -5.85 5.17
C PHE A 232 9.85 -6.70 6.07
N ASP A 233 8.75 -6.11 6.53
CA ASP A 233 7.73 -6.81 7.30
C ASP A 233 6.68 -7.43 6.37
N GLU A 234 6.24 -8.62 6.73
CA GLU A 234 5.50 -9.53 5.86
C GLU A 234 6.20 -9.79 4.52
N ALA A 235 7.49 -10.10 4.60
CA ALA A 235 8.37 -10.28 3.47
C ALA A 235 7.88 -11.35 2.46
N HIS A 236 6.96 -12.25 2.83
CA HIS A 236 6.32 -13.18 1.90
C HIS A 236 5.60 -12.47 0.73
N GLN A 237 5.21 -11.20 0.89
CA GLN A 237 4.58 -10.39 -0.16
C GLN A 237 5.59 -9.58 -0.99
N LEU A 238 6.86 -9.53 -0.59
CA LEU A 238 7.88 -8.65 -1.15
C LEU A 238 8.02 -8.82 -2.66
N GLU A 239 8.15 -10.06 -3.14
CA GLU A 239 8.31 -10.37 -4.56
C GLU A 239 7.14 -9.84 -5.40
N ALA A 240 5.92 -10.17 -4.99
CA ALA A 240 4.72 -9.80 -5.73
C ALA A 240 4.52 -8.28 -5.76
N ILE A 241 4.69 -7.61 -4.62
CA ILE A 241 4.50 -6.15 -4.52
C ILE A 241 5.59 -5.41 -5.32
N LEU A 242 6.83 -5.86 -5.27
CA LEU A 242 7.91 -5.23 -6.04
C LEU A 242 7.74 -5.44 -7.55
N SER A 243 7.25 -6.62 -7.97
CA SER A 243 6.97 -6.88 -9.38
C SER A 243 5.85 -5.96 -9.93
N ASP A 244 4.83 -5.64 -9.12
CA ASP A 244 3.79 -4.69 -9.51
C ASP A 244 4.27 -3.23 -9.50
N THR A 245 5.12 -2.85 -8.54
CA THR A 245 5.51 -1.44 -8.32
C THR A 245 6.71 -0.98 -9.12
N VAL A 246 7.67 -1.85 -9.42
CA VAL A 246 8.80 -1.54 -10.32
C VAL A 246 8.37 -1.57 -11.79
N GLY A 247 7.27 -2.28 -12.07
CA GLY A 247 6.64 -2.27 -13.37
C GLY A 247 5.98 -0.94 -13.75
N THR A 248 5.33 -0.93 -14.91
CA THR A 248 4.43 0.17 -15.30
C THR A 248 3.11 -0.37 -15.84
N THR A 249 2.10 0.50 -15.85
CA THR A 249 0.79 0.20 -16.43
C THR A 249 0.42 1.26 -17.45
N ILE A 250 -0.04 0.83 -18.63
CA ILE A 250 -0.56 1.69 -19.69
C ILE A 250 -2.00 1.30 -19.97
N SER A 251 -2.87 2.30 -20.11
CA SER A 251 -4.26 2.09 -20.49
C SER A 251 -4.76 3.27 -21.31
N GLY A 252 -5.81 3.06 -22.11
CA GLY A 252 -6.48 4.16 -22.79
C GLY A 252 -6.95 5.23 -21.81
N GLY A 253 -7.47 4.84 -20.65
CA GLY A 253 -7.86 5.79 -19.60
C GLY A 253 -6.71 6.71 -19.13
N ARG A 254 -5.48 6.20 -19.02
CA ARG A 254 -4.30 7.02 -18.66
C ARG A 254 -3.95 8.02 -19.77
N VAL A 255 -4.08 7.61 -21.03
CA VAL A 255 -3.88 8.49 -22.20
C VAL A 255 -4.97 9.56 -22.27
N SER A 256 -6.24 9.18 -22.12
CA SER A 256 -7.37 10.11 -22.05
C SER A 256 -7.24 11.10 -20.89
N SER A 257 -6.73 10.65 -19.73
CA SER A 257 -6.48 11.55 -18.59
C SER A 257 -5.42 12.60 -18.91
N ALA A 258 -4.33 12.24 -19.60
CA ALA A 258 -3.31 13.20 -20.04
C ALA A 258 -3.87 14.16 -21.12
N ALA A 259 -4.64 13.64 -22.08
CA ALA A 259 -5.31 14.47 -23.08
C ALA A 259 -6.32 15.46 -22.44
N SER A 260 -7.07 15.01 -21.44
CA SER A 260 -8.03 15.85 -20.72
C SER A 260 -7.35 16.97 -19.94
N SER A 261 -6.18 16.74 -19.34
CA SER A 261 -5.46 17.82 -18.64
C SER A 261 -4.83 18.82 -19.61
N MET A 262 -4.34 18.36 -20.76
CA MET A 262 -3.92 19.23 -21.87
C MET A 262 -5.08 20.11 -22.37
N ARG A 263 -6.28 19.54 -22.51
CA ARG A 263 -7.48 20.26 -22.99
C ARG A 263 -7.91 21.40 -22.07
N GLN A 264 -7.64 21.30 -20.77
CA GLN A 264 -7.90 22.38 -19.82
C GLN A 264 -6.97 23.59 -19.99
N VAL A 265 -5.93 23.46 -20.81
CA VAL A 265 -4.88 24.46 -21.03
C VAL A 265 -4.91 24.96 -22.47
N PHE A 266 -5.03 24.07 -23.45
CA PHE A 266 -5.07 24.44 -24.86
C PHE A 266 -6.39 25.13 -25.22
N ALA A 267 -6.30 26.24 -25.97
CA ALA A 267 -7.47 26.94 -26.47
C ALA A 267 -8.21 26.16 -27.58
N GLU A 268 -7.48 25.36 -28.35
CA GLU A 268 -7.98 24.55 -29.47
C GLU A 268 -8.18 23.08 -29.03
N PRO A 269 -9.43 22.62 -28.83
CA PRO A 269 -9.71 21.25 -28.39
C PRO A 269 -9.16 20.17 -29.34
N GLU A 270 -9.07 20.48 -30.64
CA GLU A 270 -8.61 19.61 -31.72
C GLU A 270 -7.19 19.07 -31.48
N LEU A 271 -6.37 19.81 -30.75
CA LEU A 271 -5.00 19.40 -30.38
C LEU A 271 -4.97 18.13 -29.54
N THR A 272 -6.07 17.78 -28.87
CA THR A 272 -6.17 16.62 -27.98
C THR A 272 -7.03 15.49 -28.54
N ASN A 273 -7.86 15.77 -29.55
CA ASN A 273 -8.83 14.81 -30.09
C ASN A 273 -8.17 13.55 -30.66
N ARG A 274 -7.01 13.70 -31.33
CA ARG A 274 -6.25 12.56 -31.85
C ARG A 274 -5.76 11.64 -30.73
N LEU A 275 -5.32 12.19 -29.60
CA LEU A 275 -4.90 11.39 -28.44
C LEU A 275 -6.07 10.61 -27.84
N GLU A 276 -7.26 11.22 -27.75
CA GLU A 276 -8.46 10.53 -27.28
C GLU A 276 -8.90 9.40 -28.22
N GLU A 277 -8.82 9.62 -29.53
CA GLU A 277 -9.09 8.57 -30.53
C GLU A 277 -8.13 7.39 -30.35
N GLN A 278 -6.83 7.66 -30.20
CA GLN A 278 -5.84 6.59 -29.98
C GLN A 278 -6.00 5.91 -28.62
N ALA A 279 -6.45 6.63 -27.59
CA ALA A 279 -6.79 6.02 -26.30
C ALA A 279 -7.91 4.99 -26.43
N LEU A 280 -8.95 5.27 -27.22
CA LEU A 280 -10.04 4.33 -27.50
C LEU A 280 -9.56 3.15 -28.34
N ARG A 281 -8.75 3.39 -29.38
CA ARG A 281 -8.15 2.33 -30.21
C ARG A 281 -7.25 1.40 -29.38
N LEU A 282 -6.41 1.96 -28.52
CA LEU A 282 -5.58 1.21 -27.59
C LEU A 282 -6.44 0.32 -26.71
N SER A 283 -7.50 0.88 -26.10
CA SER A 283 -8.41 0.11 -25.25
C SER A 283 -9.01 -1.07 -26.03
N THR A 284 -9.54 -0.80 -27.23
CA THR A 284 -10.18 -1.81 -28.10
C THR A 284 -9.24 -2.98 -28.43
N ILE A 285 -7.97 -2.69 -28.77
CA ILE A 285 -6.99 -3.73 -29.08
C ILE A 285 -6.59 -4.51 -27.84
N LEU A 286 -6.46 -3.85 -26.68
CA LEU A 286 -6.11 -4.56 -25.45
C LEU A 286 -7.22 -5.50 -24.98
N VAL A 287 -8.51 -5.25 -25.29
CA VAL A 287 -9.62 -6.13 -24.89
C VAL A 287 -9.41 -7.57 -25.36
N SER A 288 -8.93 -7.79 -26.60
CA SER A 288 -8.69 -9.14 -27.13
C SER A 288 -7.53 -9.88 -26.46
N HIS A 289 -6.77 -9.21 -25.60
CA HIS A 289 -5.62 -9.77 -24.89
C HIS A 289 -5.84 -9.93 -23.38
N ILE A 290 -6.98 -9.50 -22.83
CA ILE A 290 -7.27 -9.59 -21.38
C ILE A 290 -7.05 -11.03 -20.88
N GLY A 291 -6.34 -11.16 -19.75
CA GLY A 291 -6.00 -12.42 -19.12
C GLY A 291 -4.81 -13.15 -19.74
N ASN A 292 -4.19 -12.59 -20.79
CA ASN A 292 -3.10 -13.23 -21.52
C ASN A 292 -1.79 -12.44 -21.41
N ARG A 293 -0.68 -13.18 -21.41
CA ARG A 293 0.66 -12.62 -21.67
C ARG A 293 0.76 -12.24 -23.15
N LEU A 294 1.37 -11.10 -23.43
CA LEU A 294 1.70 -10.71 -24.80
C LEU A 294 2.96 -11.46 -25.25
N PRO A 295 3.06 -11.81 -26.55
CA PRO A 295 4.28 -12.37 -27.10
C PRO A 295 5.44 -11.38 -27.02
N THR A 296 6.66 -11.90 -27.05
CA THR A 296 7.89 -11.12 -27.21
C THR A 296 8.47 -11.43 -28.60
N PRO A 297 8.53 -10.47 -29.54
CA PRO A 297 8.18 -9.05 -29.39
C PRO A 297 6.66 -8.79 -29.31
N ILE A 298 6.30 -7.65 -28.71
CA ILE A 298 4.91 -7.17 -28.56
C ILE A 298 4.24 -7.07 -29.95
N PRO A 299 2.94 -7.40 -30.10
CA PRO A 299 2.23 -7.27 -31.37
C PRO A 299 2.38 -5.89 -32.01
N SER A 300 2.66 -5.85 -33.32
CA SER A 300 2.98 -4.59 -34.03
C SER A 300 1.89 -3.55 -33.92
N GLN A 301 0.62 -3.96 -33.94
CA GLN A 301 -0.53 -3.05 -33.77
C GLN A 301 -0.52 -2.29 -32.44
N ILE A 302 -0.07 -2.95 -31.35
CA ILE A 302 0.08 -2.31 -30.04
C ILE A 302 1.27 -1.35 -30.10
N VAL A 303 2.42 -1.80 -30.61
CA VAL A 303 3.64 -0.99 -30.73
C VAL A 303 3.40 0.28 -31.54
N GLU A 304 2.75 0.18 -32.70
CA GLU A 304 2.43 1.31 -33.58
C GLU A 304 1.58 2.37 -32.87
N ILE A 305 0.55 1.94 -32.12
CA ILE A 305 -0.30 2.86 -31.35
C ILE A 305 0.47 3.52 -30.22
N LEU A 306 1.25 2.75 -29.46
CA LEU A 306 2.06 3.30 -28.37
C LEU A 306 3.11 4.29 -28.88
N GLN A 307 3.76 4.00 -30.02
CA GLN A 307 4.70 4.92 -30.67
C GLN A 307 4.02 6.21 -31.12
N PHE A 308 2.83 6.09 -31.73
CA PHE A 308 2.06 7.26 -32.14
C PHE A 308 1.68 8.13 -30.93
N ILE A 309 1.10 7.52 -29.88
CA ILE A 309 0.73 8.22 -28.65
C ILE A 309 1.97 8.91 -28.05
N ARG A 310 3.10 8.22 -27.99
CA ARG A 310 4.35 8.78 -27.48
C ARG A 310 4.78 10.03 -28.24
N LEU A 311 4.80 9.98 -29.58
CA LEU A 311 5.21 11.11 -30.43
C LEU A 311 4.27 12.31 -30.26
N GLU A 312 2.96 12.08 -30.31
CA GLU A 312 1.95 13.13 -30.11
C GLU A 312 2.05 13.77 -28.71
N VAL A 313 2.18 12.96 -27.65
CA VAL A 313 2.34 13.48 -26.29
C VAL A 313 3.63 14.28 -26.16
N MET A 314 4.74 13.84 -26.75
CA MET A 314 6.01 14.59 -26.76
C MET A 314 5.87 15.93 -27.48
N GLU A 315 5.19 15.99 -28.61
CA GLU A 315 4.91 17.24 -29.32
C GLU A 315 4.11 18.19 -28.43
N LYS A 316 3.04 17.71 -27.79
CA LYS A 316 2.21 18.54 -26.90
C LYS A 316 2.93 18.98 -25.63
N ILE A 317 3.87 18.18 -25.11
CA ILE A 317 4.77 18.64 -24.03
C ILE A 317 5.59 19.85 -24.49
N GLY A 318 6.05 19.86 -25.74
CA GLY A 318 6.72 21.02 -26.34
C GLY A 318 5.85 22.27 -26.30
N LEU A 319 4.62 22.17 -26.83
CA LEU A 319 3.66 23.28 -26.83
C LEU A 319 3.31 23.76 -25.41
N LEU A 320 3.10 22.84 -24.46
CA LEU A 320 2.84 23.17 -23.06
C LEU A 320 3.97 23.97 -22.40
N ARG A 321 5.22 23.86 -22.88
CA ARG A 321 6.36 24.61 -22.34
C ARG A 321 6.43 26.03 -22.90
N GLU A 322 5.85 26.27 -24.05
CA GLU A 322 5.82 27.59 -24.70
C GLU A 322 4.73 28.49 -24.13
N ILE A 323 3.71 27.92 -23.50
CA ILE A 323 2.63 28.67 -22.86
C ILE A 323 3.16 29.34 -21.59
N THR A 324 3.07 30.67 -21.56
CA THR A 324 3.34 31.50 -20.39
C THR A 324 2.06 32.19 -19.94
N THR A 325 1.88 32.35 -18.62
CA THR A 325 0.72 33.02 -18.06
C THR A 325 1.07 33.61 -16.69
N ASP A 326 0.47 34.77 -16.39
CA ASP A 326 0.54 35.39 -15.07
C ASP A 326 -0.56 34.89 -14.12
N ASN A 327 -1.52 34.11 -14.64
CA ASN A 327 -2.62 33.55 -13.85
C ASN A 327 -2.16 32.26 -13.16
N GLU A 328 -2.12 32.28 -11.82
CA GLU A 328 -1.63 31.18 -11.00
C GLU A 328 -2.42 29.86 -11.20
N SER A 329 -3.75 29.93 -11.32
CA SER A 329 -4.62 28.76 -11.58
C SER A 329 -4.32 28.12 -12.94
N THR A 330 -4.12 28.95 -13.97
CA THR A 330 -3.76 28.48 -15.32
C THR A 330 -2.35 27.89 -15.34
N GLN A 331 -1.39 28.54 -14.68
CA GLN A 331 -0.01 28.05 -14.54
C GLN A 331 0.02 26.67 -13.88
N GLN A 332 -0.85 26.45 -12.91
CA GLN A 332 -0.95 25.17 -12.23
C GLN A 332 -1.53 24.06 -13.12
N LYS A 333 -2.56 24.36 -13.93
CA LYS A 333 -3.09 23.42 -14.94
C LYS A 333 -2.02 23.04 -15.94
N ILE A 334 -1.20 24.00 -16.39
CA ILE A 334 -0.04 23.75 -17.25
C ILE A 334 0.94 22.78 -16.59
N TYR A 335 1.34 23.02 -15.33
CA TYR A 335 2.28 22.13 -14.64
C TYR A 335 1.72 20.71 -14.46
N ARG A 336 0.42 20.56 -14.16
CA ARG A 336 -0.21 19.23 -14.05
C ARG A 336 -0.21 18.50 -15.39
N ALA A 337 -0.60 19.19 -16.47
CA ALA A 337 -0.57 18.63 -17.82
C ALA A 337 0.85 18.20 -18.22
N GLN A 338 1.86 19.03 -17.95
CA GLN A 338 3.27 18.70 -18.20
C GLN A 338 3.72 17.48 -17.39
N THR A 339 3.37 17.38 -16.11
CA THR A 339 3.76 16.25 -15.26
C THR A 339 3.09 14.95 -15.74
N GLN A 340 1.77 14.94 -15.94
CA GLN A 340 1.06 13.75 -16.41
C GLN A 340 1.59 13.27 -17.76
N SER A 341 1.83 14.19 -18.68
CA SER A 341 2.34 13.89 -20.02
C SER A 341 3.75 13.32 -19.98
N THR A 342 4.64 13.92 -19.17
CA THR A 342 6.02 13.42 -19.00
C THR A 342 6.03 12.00 -18.43
N ARG A 343 5.22 11.73 -17.39
CA ARG A 343 5.11 10.40 -16.78
C ARG A 343 4.53 9.35 -17.73
N LEU A 344 3.57 9.76 -18.57
CA LEU A 344 3.03 8.89 -19.61
C LEU A 344 4.12 8.54 -20.63
N VAL A 345 4.93 9.51 -21.08
CA VAL A 345 6.06 9.27 -21.99
C VAL A 345 7.10 8.34 -21.36
N GLU A 346 7.50 8.55 -20.10
CA GLU A 346 8.43 7.67 -19.38
C GLU A 346 7.92 6.21 -19.34
N SER A 347 6.61 6.03 -19.14
CA SER A 347 6.00 4.70 -19.15
C SER A 347 5.97 4.11 -20.55
N LEU A 348 5.66 4.90 -21.57
CA LEU A 348 5.69 4.47 -22.98
C LEU A 348 7.11 4.09 -23.41
N ASP A 349 8.13 4.85 -22.99
CA ASP A 349 9.54 4.57 -23.24
C ASP A 349 9.97 3.23 -22.64
N LEU A 350 9.51 2.91 -21.43
CA LEU A 350 9.78 1.61 -20.81
C LEU A 350 9.18 0.45 -21.63
N VAL A 351 7.96 0.63 -22.14
CA VAL A 351 7.27 -0.43 -22.93
C VAL A 351 7.84 -0.57 -24.34
N LEU A 352 8.23 0.54 -24.97
CA LEU A 352 8.78 0.58 -26.33
C LEU A 352 10.29 0.30 -26.38
N GLY A 353 10.96 0.31 -25.22
CA GLY A 353 12.36 0.01 -25.06
C GLY A 353 12.68 -1.49 -25.14
N SER A 354 13.74 -1.90 -24.45
CA SER A 354 14.18 -3.29 -24.44
C SER A 354 13.22 -4.17 -23.66
N SER A 355 12.72 -5.25 -24.29
CA SER A 355 11.86 -6.25 -23.65
C SER A 355 12.61 -7.26 -22.79
N THR A 356 13.95 -7.21 -22.73
CA THR A 356 14.75 -8.16 -21.94
C THR A 356 14.53 -7.93 -20.46
N GLY A 357 14.19 -8.99 -19.72
CA GLY A 357 13.96 -8.91 -18.27
C GLY A 357 12.56 -8.45 -17.87
N PHE A 358 11.63 -8.24 -18.80
CA PHE A 358 10.24 -7.84 -18.51
C PHE A 358 9.22 -8.81 -19.14
N VAL A 359 8.07 -8.94 -18.48
CA VAL A 359 6.87 -9.61 -19.01
C VAL A 359 5.79 -8.58 -19.28
N PHE A 360 5.16 -8.71 -20.44
CA PHE A 360 4.03 -7.90 -20.86
C PHE A 360 2.76 -8.75 -20.80
N PHE A 361 1.70 -8.24 -20.19
CA PHE A 361 0.42 -8.94 -20.09
C PHE A 361 -0.71 -7.95 -19.97
N VAL A 362 -1.94 -8.39 -20.26
CA VAL A 362 -3.12 -7.52 -20.20
C VAL A 362 -4.08 -8.01 -19.13
N GLU A 363 -4.50 -7.11 -18.26
CA GLU A 363 -5.49 -7.33 -17.20
C GLU A 363 -6.65 -6.34 -17.30
N GLY A 364 -7.59 -6.44 -16.35
CA GLY A 364 -8.74 -5.55 -16.26
C GLY A 364 -10.01 -6.20 -16.80
N ASN A 365 -10.89 -5.37 -17.34
CA ASN A 365 -12.15 -5.80 -17.97
C ASN A 365 -12.36 -5.05 -19.28
N ASP A 366 -13.40 -5.39 -20.03
CA ASP A 366 -13.70 -4.83 -21.35
C ASP A 366 -13.77 -3.29 -21.35
N ASN A 367 -14.17 -2.67 -20.24
CA ASN A 367 -14.25 -1.22 -20.10
C ASN A 367 -12.92 -0.56 -19.69
N ARG A 368 -12.01 -1.32 -19.07
CA ARG A 368 -10.74 -0.83 -18.53
C ARG A 368 -9.63 -1.88 -18.71
N PRO A 369 -9.23 -2.19 -19.95
CA PRO A 369 -8.10 -3.06 -20.19
C PRO A 369 -6.79 -2.33 -19.86
N LEU A 370 -5.86 -3.03 -19.23
CA LEU A 370 -4.60 -2.50 -18.71
C LEU A 370 -3.43 -3.31 -19.27
N LEU A 371 -2.55 -2.68 -20.04
CA LEU A 371 -1.26 -3.25 -20.40
C LEU A 371 -0.32 -3.11 -19.20
N LYS A 372 0.00 -4.24 -18.57
CA LYS A 372 0.95 -4.35 -17.47
C LYS A 372 2.32 -4.77 -17.99
N VAL A 373 3.36 -4.13 -17.47
CA VAL A 373 4.75 -4.46 -17.74
C VAL A 373 5.46 -4.63 -16.41
N SER A 374 5.94 -5.82 -16.13
CA SER A 374 6.56 -6.17 -14.84
C SER A 374 7.88 -6.87 -15.04
N PRO A 375 8.88 -6.67 -14.16
CA PRO A 375 10.15 -7.39 -14.25
C PRO A 375 9.92 -8.90 -14.07
N LEU A 376 10.62 -9.71 -14.87
CA LEU A 376 10.68 -11.17 -14.77
C LEU A 376 11.27 -11.61 -13.43
N HIS A 377 12.33 -10.90 -13.00
CA HIS A 377 13.07 -11.19 -11.78
C HIS A 377 13.28 -9.88 -11.01
N VAL A 378 12.61 -9.76 -9.86
CA VAL A 378 12.85 -8.63 -8.94
C VAL A 378 14.19 -8.74 -8.22
N GLY A 379 14.78 -9.94 -8.19
CA GLY A 379 16.04 -10.23 -7.53
C GLY A 379 17.22 -9.39 -8.03
N ASP A 380 17.30 -9.13 -9.33
CA ASP A 380 18.40 -8.32 -9.89
C ASP A 380 18.34 -6.86 -9.41
N ILE A 381 17.13 -6.30 -9.34
CA ILE A 381 16.87 -4.93 -8.85
C ILE A 381 17.21 -4.86 -7.36
N LEU A 382 16.74 -5.83 -6.58
CA LEU A 382 17.01 -5.90 -5.15
C LEU A 382 18.48 -6.12 -4.83
N GLN A 383 19.17 -6.96 -5.60
CA GLN A 383 20.61 -7.19 -5.45
C GLN A 383 21.40 -5.91 -5.63
N GLN A 384 21.09 -5.14 -6.68
CA GLN A 384 21.81 -3.90 -7.00
C GLN A 384 21.46 -2.73 -6.08
N GLN A 385 20.21 -2.61 -5.64
CA GLN A 385 19.74 -1.42 -4.95
C GLN A 385 19.51 -1.62 -3.45
N VAL A 386 19.41 -2.87 -2.98
CA VAL A 386 19.13 -3.19 -1.57
C VAL A 386 20.21 -4.06 -0.97
N TRP A 387 20.42 -5.28 -1.47
CA TRP A 387 21.29 -6.27 -0.83
C TRP A 387 22.77 -5.89 -0.82
N SER A 388 23.21 -5.08 -1.80
CA SER A 388 24.60 -4.62 -1.90
C SER A 388 24.87 -3.30 -1.17
N THR A 389 23.83 -2.59 -0.74
CA THR A 389 23.91 -1.20 -0.25
C THR A 389 23.37 -1.03 1.16
N HIS A 390 22.47 -1.93 1.61
CA HIS A 390 21.79 -1.83 2.90
C HIS A 390 21.92 -3.14 3.68
N CYS A 391 21.86 -3.05 5.01
CA CYS A 391 21.57 -4.21 5.84
C CYS A 391 20.06 -4.47 5.83
N ALA A 392 19.63 -5.63 5.34
CA ALA A 392 18.21 -5.93 5.25
C ALA A 392 17.75 -7.00 6.24
N VAL A 393 16.64 -6.72 6.94
CA VAL A 393 15.94 -7.69 7.79
C VAL A 393 14.64 -8.04 7.10
N LEU A 394 14.48 -9.30 6.69
CA LEU A 394 13.24 -9.80 6.11
C LEU A 394 12.53 -10.63 7.17
N THR A 395 11.28 -10.32 7.48
CA THR A 395 10.52 -11.12 8.45
C THR A 395 9.08 -11.35 8.04
N SER A 396 8.54 -12.50 8.42
CA SER A 396 7.13 -12.85 8.28
C SER A 396 6.78 -14.03 9.18
N ALA A 397 5.49 -14.23 9.46
CA ALA A 397 4.98 -15.45 10.08
C ALA A 397 5.37 -16.72 9.31
N THR A 398 5.39 -16.63 7.98
CA THR A 398 5.72 -17.75 7.10
C THR A 398 6.61 -17.27 5.97
N ILE A 399 7.77 -17.89 5.78
CA ILE A 399 8.67 -17.57 4.68
C ILE A 399 8.78 -18.81 3.79
N PRO A 400 8.29 -18.75 2.53
CA PRO A 400 8.47 -19.86 1.60
C PRO A 400 9.97 -20.14 1.41
N GLN A 401 10.36 -21.41 1.42
CA GLN A 401 11.78 -21.78 1.27
C GLN A 401 12.42 -21.21 0.01
N SER A 402 11.66 -21.07 -1.07
CA SER A 402 12.11 -20.49 -2.36
C SER A 402 12.15 -18.96 -2.40
N MET A 403 11.65 -18.27 -1.37
CA MET A 403 11.55 -16.81 -1.38
C MET A 403 12.92 -16.10 -1.44
N PRO A 404 13.95 -16.47 -0.64
CA PRO A 404 15.26 -15.82 -0.71
C PRO A 404 15.85 -15.76 -2.13
N GLU A 405 15.87 -16.88 -2.86
CA GLU A 405 16.37 -16.93 -4.24
C GLU A 405 15.55 -16.06 -5.20
N ARG A 406 14.22 -16.09 -5.08
CA ARG A 406 13.32 -15.30 -5.94
C ARG A 406 13.51 -13.80 -5.75
N VAL A 407 13.87 -13.38 -4.54
CA VAL A 407 14.20 -11.98 -4.25
C VAL A 407 15.69 -11.67 -4.40
N GLY A 408 16.50 -12.59 -4.94
CA GLY A 408 17.91 -12.37 -5.28
C GLY A 408 18.91 -12.54 -4.14
N LEU A 409 18.50 -13.11 -3.00
CA LEU A 409 19.41 -13.46 -1.91
C LEU A 409 20.07 -14.81 -2.18
N ASP A 410 21.36 -14.90 -1.90
CA ASP A 410 22.12 -16.15 -1.96
C ASP A 410 21.88 -16.99 -0.70
N ARG A 411 21.30 -18.18 -0.89
CA ARG A 411 20.97 -19.09 0.22
C ARG A 411 22.19 -19.61 0.98
N ASP A 412 23.34 -19.71 0.34
CA ASP A 412 24.53 -20.29 0.96
C ASP A 412 25.20 -19.29 1.92
N THR A 413 24.90 -17.99 1.75
CA THR A 413 25.54 -16.92 2.52
C THR A 413 24.58 -16.15 3.42
N ILE A 414 23.27 -16.19 3.15
CA ILE A 414 22.26 -15.51 3.96
C ILE A 414 22.01 -16.22 5.30
N GLU A 415 21.95 -15.44 6.38
CA GLU A 415 21.55 -15.96 7.69
C GLU A 415 20.02 -16.15 7.68
N VAL A 416 19.57 -17.38 7.97
CA VAL A 416 18.14 -17.71 8.07
C VAL A 416 17.86 -18.19 9.50
N LEU A 417 16.94 -17.52 10.17
CA LEU A 417 16.44 -17.87 11.50
C LEU A 417 14.97 -18.26 11.40
N SER A 418 14.59 -19.35 12.05
CA SER A 418 13.19 -19.73 12.23
C SER A 418 12.91 -19.87 13.71
N VAL A 419 11.91 -19.13 14.20
CA VAL A 419 11.43 -19.18 15.58
C VAL A 419 9.94 -19.50 15.59
N ASP A 420 9.57 -20.51 16.36
CA ASP A 420 8.20 -21.03 16.39
C ASP A 420 7.24 -20.06 17.11
N SER A 421 5.95 -20.25 16.84
CA SER A 421 4.89 -19.53 17.56
C SER A 421 4.84 -20.02 19.01
N PRO A 422 4.67 -19.12 19.99
CA PRO A 422 4.50 -19.51 21.39
C PRO A 422 3.11 -20.11 21.69
N PHE A 423 2.16 -20.03 20.75
CA PHE A 423 0.78 -20.44 20.98
C PHE A 423 0.60 -21.95 20.89
N ASP A 424 -0.11 -22.51 21.86
CA ASP A 424 -0.59 -23.89 21.82
C ASP A 424 -1.86 -23.97 20.97
N TYR A 425 -1.69 -24.10 19.65
CA TYR A 425 -2.82 -24.25 18.72
C TYR A 425 -3.59 -25.56 18.95
N GLU A 426 -2.94 -26.62 19.43
CA GLU A 426 -3.58 -27.93 19.62
C GLU A 426 -4.66 -27.85 20.70
N GLN A 427 -4.39 -27.13 21.79
CA GLN A 427 -5.36 -26.95 22.88
C GLN A 427 -6.30 -25.76 22.69
N ASN A 428 -5.85 -24.70 22.00
CA ASN A 428 -6.60 -23.43 21.92
C ASN A 428 -7.31 -23.20 20.58
N SER A 429 -7.25 -24.13 19.63
CA SER A 429 -7.92 -23.98 18.33
C SER A 429 -8.66 -25.23 17.89
N ARG A 430 -9.67 -25.04 17.03
CA ARG A 430 -10.36 -26.12 16.33
C ARG A 430 -10.53 -25.75 14.87
N LEU A 431 -10.11 -26.63 13.98
CA LEU A 431 -10.38 -26.52 12.54
C LEU A 431 -11.67 -27.26 12.21
N TYR A 432 -12.67 -26.54 11.73
CA TYR A 432 -13.90 -27.11 11.21
C TYR A 432 -13.93 -27.01 9.69
N CYS A 433 -14.04 -28.15 9.02
CA CYS A 433 -14.26 -28.26 7.57
C CYS A 433 -15.53 -29.06 7.34
N SER A 434 -16.60 -28.42 6.86
CA SER A 434 -17.86 -29.12 6.60
C SER A 434 -17.66 -30.17 5.48
N PRO A 435 -17.99 -31.45 5.71
CA PRO A 435 -17.84 -32.50 4.70
C PRO A 435 -18.90 -32.40 3.58
N GLU A 436 -19.98 -31.65 3.82
CA GLU A 436 -21.09 -31.44 2.89
C GLU A 436 -20.93 -30.19 2.03
N PHE A 437 -19.76 -29.53 2.11
CA PHE A 437 -19.52 -28.25 1.43
C PHE A 437 -19.70 -28.41 -0.10
N PRO A 438 -20.70 -27.74 -0.70
CA PRO A 438 -21.03 -27.94 -2.11
C PRO A 438 -19.98 -27.34 -3.04
N ASP A 439 -19.95 -27.82 -4.29
CA ASP A 439 -19.14 -27.19 -5.35
C ASP A 439 -19.48 -25.71 -5.50
N ARG A 440 -18.48 -24.88 -5.77
CA ARG A 440 -18.61 -23.42 -5.89
C ARG A 440 -19.68 -22.98 -6.90
N ASN A 441 -19.90 -23.77 -7.97
CA ASN A 441 -20.87 -23.46 -9.01
C ASN A 441 -22.25 -24.06 -8.74
N SER A 442 -22.44 -24.76 -7.62
CA SER A 442 -23.73 -25.32 -7.22
C SER A 442 -24.74 -24.21 -6.93
N PRO A 443 -26.00 -24.32 -7.41
CA PRO A 443 -27.06 -23.38 -7.04
C PRO A 443 -27.30 -23.28 -5.53
N ARG A 444 -26.97 -24.33 -4.76
CA ARG A 444 -27.11 -24.39 -3.31
C ARG A 444 -25.94 -23.77 -2.54
N PHE A 445 -24.86 -23.36 -3.21
CA PHE A 445 -23.63 -22.93 -2.56
C PHE A 445 -23.86 -21.76 -1.59
N THR A 446 -24.52 -20.71 -2.07
CA THR A 446 -24.74 -19.50 -1.28
C THR A 446 -25.62 -19.75 -0.07
N ASP A 447 -26.74 -20.46 -0.26
CA ASP A 447 -27.65 -20.78 0.85
C ASP A 447 -26.96 -21.66 1.90
N PHE A 448 -26.21 -22.68 1.46
CA PHE A 448 -25.44 -23.53 2.36
C PHE A 448 -24.43 -22.74 3.19
N VAL A 449 -23.66 -21.83 2.55
CA VAL A 449 -22.71 -20.97 3.26
C VAL A 449 -23.43 -20.07 4.28
N HIS A 450 -24.60 -19.54 3.94
CA HIS A 450 -25.38 -18.72 4.87
C HIS A 450 -25.90 -19.54 6.06
N ASP A 451 -26.38 -20.76 5.82
CA ASP A 451 -26.86 -21.66 6.88
C ASP A 451 -25.70 -22.05 7.84
N GLU A 452 -24.53 -22.37 7.31
CA GLU A 452 -23.32 -22.65 8.10
C GLU A 452 -22.85 -21.42 8.89
N LEU A 453 -22.84 -20.23 8.27
CA LEU A 453 -22.51 -18.98 8.97
C LEU A 453 -23.45 -18.72 10.14
N GLU A 454 -24.75 -18.85 9.93
CA GLU A 454 -25.76 -18.66 10.97
C GLU A 454 -25.55 -19.62 12.14
N ALA A 455 -25.34 -20.91 11.85
CA ALA A 455 -25.10 -21.93 12.86
C ALA A 455 -23.83 -21.66 13.67
N LEU A 456 -22.72 -21.35 13.00
CA LEU A 456 -21.42 -21.10 13.65
C LEU A 456 -21.43 -19.81 14.47
N ILE A 457 -21.99 -18.72 13.94
CA ILE A 457 -22.08 -17.43 14.65
C ILE A 457 -22.98 -17.57 15.88
N THR A 458 -24.11 -18.28 15.74
CA THR A 458 -25.02 -18.53 16.86
C THR A 458 -24.34 -19.36 17.94
N ALA A 459 -23.58 -20.41 17.56
CA ALA A 459 -22.84 -21.25 18.50
C ALA A 459 -21.73 -20.48 19.23
N ALA A 460 -21.07 -19.52 18.56
CA ALA A 460 -20.07 -18.65 19.18
C ALA A 460 -20.68 -17.52 20.03
N GLY A 461 -21.98 -17.23 19.86
CA GLY A 461 -22.68 -16.15 20.52
C GLY A 461 -22.29 -14.76 20.01
N GLY A 462 -21.95 -14.65 18.72
CA GLY A 462 -21.24 -13.49 18.18
C GLY A 462 -19.75 -13.77 18.08
N ARG A 463 -18.89 -12.82 18.51
CA ARG A 463 -17.41 -12.90 18.52
C ARG A 463 -16.80 -13.43 17.22
N THR A 464 -17.49 -13.21 16.09
CA THR A 464 -17.15 -13.89 14.85
C THR A 464 -16.57 -12.91 13.86
N LEU A 465 -15.46 -13.34 13.27
CA LEU A 465 -14.90 -12.74 12.09
C LEU A 465 -15.23 -13.61 10.85
N ALA A 466 -16.01 -13.06 9.92
CA ALA A 466 -16.30 -13.68 8.62
C ALA A 466 -15.51 -12.99 7.48
N LEU A 467 -14.64 -13.76 6.81
CA LEU A 467 -13.78 -13.30 5.71
C LEU A 467 -14.26 -13.80 4.35
N PHE A 468 -14.39 -12.88 3.41
CA PHE A 468 -14.88 -13.17 2.06
C PHE A 468 -13.83 -12.86 0.99
N THR A 469 -13.76 -13.71 -0.03
CA THR A 469 -12.87 -13.54 -1.20
C THR A 469 -13.49 -12.68 -2.30
N SER A 470 -14.76 -12.26 -2.17
CA SER A 470 -15.40 -11.35 -3.12
C SER A 470 -16.41 -10.42 -2.43
N ASN A 471 -16.48 -9.18 -2.89
CA ASN A 471 -17.48 -8.21 -2.40
C ASN A 471 -18.92 -8.67 -2.65
N LYS A 472 -19.15 -9.43 -3.73
CA LYS A 472 -20.47 -10.00 -4.02
C LYS A 472 -20.91 -10.97 -2.92
N ALA A 473 -20.02 -11.89 -2.50
CA ALA A 473 -20.31 -12.84 -1.42
C ALA A 473 -20.48 -12.13 -0.08
N LEU A 474 -19.60 -11.15 0.21
CA LEU A 474 -19.68 -10.32 1.42
C LEU A 474 -21.04 -9.63 1.55
N HIS A 475 -21.49 -8.91 0.52
CA HIS A 475 -22.75 -8.18 0.58
C HIS A 475 -23.96 -9.11 0.70
N ALA A 476 -23.94 -10.26 0.00
CA ALA A 476 -25.00 -11.27 0.11
C ALA A 476 -25.09 -11.83 1.53
N ALA A 477 -23.95 -12.15 2.15
CA ALA A 477 -23.90 -12.66 3.51
C ALA A 477 -24.32 -11.60 4.54
N ILE A 478 -23.91 -10.33 4.38
CA ILE A 478 -24.37 -9.24 5.26
C ILE A 478 -25.90 -9.12 5.22
N ALA A 479 -26.48 -9.10 4.02
CA ALA A 479 -27.93 -8.99 3.87
C ALA A 479 -28.66 -10.17 4.53
N ALA A 480 -28.22 -11.40 4.27
CA ALA A 480 -28.83 -12.59 4.85
C ALA A 480 -28.68 -12.65 6.37
N MET A 481 -27.48 -12.45 6.89
CA MET A 481 -27.20 -12.60 8.32
C MET A 481 -27.84 -11.50 9.16
N ARG A 482 -28.07 -10.29 8.62
CA ARG A 482 -28.85 -9.24 9.31
C ARG A 482 -30.32 -9.59 9.50
N GLU A 483 -30.88 -10.43 8.62
CA GLU A 483 -32.26 -10.91 8.76
C GLU A 483 -32.35 -12.11 9.70
N ARG A 484 -31.32 -12.95 9.73
CA ARG A 484 -31.32 -14.23 10.45
C ARG A 484 -30.76 -14.16 11.87
N LEU A 485 -29.81 -13.27 12.13
CA LEU A 485 -29.12 -13.17 13.42
C LEU A 485 -29.54 -11.92 14.20
N PRO A 486 -29.67 -12.02 15.54
CA PRO A 486 -29.87 -10.85 16.41
C PRO A 486 -28.58 -10.05 16.65
N MET A 487 -27.42 -10.59 16.28
CA MET A 487 -26.10 -9.98 16.50
C MET A 487 -25.85 -8.78 15.60
N THR A 488 -25.12 -7.79 16.11
CA THR A 488 -24.68 -6.63 15.31
C THR A 488 -23.63 -7.05 14.29
N ILE A 489 -23.90 -6.81 13.01
CA ILE A 489 -22.94 -7.06 11.92
C ILE A 489 -22.26 -5.76 11.51
N LEU A 490 -20.98 -5.66 11.86
CA LEU A 490 -20.08 -4.55 11.61
C LEU A 490 -19.39 -4.71 10.26
N THR A 491 -19.36 -3.65 9.43
CA THR A 491 -18.88 -3.72 8.04
C THR A 491 -17.96 -2.56 7.66
N PRO A 492 -16.90 -2.79 6.85
CA PRO A 492 -16.03 -1.73 6.29
C PRO A 492 -16.75 -0.67 5.44
N SER A 493 -17.97 -0.97 4.98
CA SER A 493 -18.80 -0.02 4.25
C SER A 493 -19.47 1.03 5.13
N GLU A 494 -19.57 0.81 6.44
CA GLU A 494 -20.34 1.65 7.35
C GLU A 494 -19.44 2.41 8.32
N LEU A 495 -18.37 1.79 8.81
CA LEU A 495 -17.47 2.38 9.79
C LEU A 495 -16.02 2.34 9.29
N PRO A 496 -15.19 3.34 9.63
CA PRO A 496 -13.75 3.26 9.42
C PRO A 496 -13.15 2.05 10.15
N ARG A 497 -12.04 1.53 9.62
CA ARG A 497 -11.38 0.34 10.14
C ARG A 497 -11.10 0.40 11.64
N GLN A 498 -10.52 1.49 12.12
CA GLN A 498 -10.19 1.65 13.53
C GLN A 498 -11.45 1.59 14.40
N LYS A 499 -12.51 2.28 13.98
CA LYS A 499 -13.78 2.28 14.68
C LYS A 499 -14.46 0.91 14.69
N LEU A 500 -14.36 0.15 13.60
CA LEU A 500 -14.85 -1.24 13.54
C LEU A 500 -14.17 -2.15 14.57
N ILE A 501 -12.85 -2.04 14.69
CA ILE A 501 -12.07 -2.83 15.65
C ILE A 501 -12.45 -2.43 17.08
N GLU A 502 -12.53 -1.14 17.36
CA GLU A 502 -12.97 -0.61 18.67
C GLU A 502 -14.36 -1.11 19.05
N ASP A 503 -15.34 -1.00 18.13
CA ASP A 503 -16.72 -1.42 18.39
C ASP A 503 -16.84 -2.94 18.54
N PHE A 504 -16.05 -3.72 17.79
CA PHE A 504 -16.01 -5.17 17.93
C PHE A 504 -15.41 -5.63 19.26
N LEU A 505 -14.33 -5.00 19.72
CA LEU A 505 -13.73 -5.28 21.03
C LEU A 505 -14.63 -4.83 22.20
N ALA A 506 -15.50 -3.84 21.99
CA ALA A 506 -16.41 -3.34 23.00
C ALA A 506 -17.70 -4.18 23.16
N ASP A 507 -18.08 -4.95 22.14
CA ASP A 507 -19.30 -5.77 22.13
C ASP A 507 -19.01 -7.19 21.66
N GLU A 508 -18.90 -8.10 22.62
CA GLU A 508 -18.69 -9.54 22.38
C GLU A 508 -19.80 -10.18 21.53
N SER A 509 -21.01 -9.62 21.50
CA SER A 509 -22.09 -10.16 20.68
C SER A 509 -21.98 -9.78 19.20
N SER A 510 -21.08 -8.86 18.85
CA SER A 510 -20.92 -8.35 17.49
C SER A 510 -20.11 -9.30 16.58
N CYS A 511 -20.24 -9.09 15.27
CA CYS A 511 -19.51 -9.82 14.24
C CYS A 511 -18.95 -8.87 13.19
N ILE A 512 -17.71 -9.07 12.74
CA ILE A 512 -17.14 -8.32 11.61
C ILE A 512 -17.28 -9.15 10.33
N PHE A 513 -17.86 -8.54 9.30
CA PHE A 513 -17.93 -9.11 7.95
C PHE A 513 -17.08 -8.26 7.01
N ALA A 514 -16.00 -8.83 6.46
CA ALA A 514 -15.05 -8.07 5.64
C ALA A 514 -14.40 -8.91 4.52
N SER A 515 -13.76 -8.23 3.56
CA SER A 515 -12.90 -8.90 2.59
C SER A 515 -11.59 -9.36 3.25
N GLN A 516 -10.94 -10.38 2.66
CA GLN A 516 -9.66 -10.90 3.15
C GLN A 516 -8.60 -9.82 3.38
N SER A 517 -8.57 -8.78 2.53
CA SER A 517 -7.62 -7.66 2.63
C SER A 517 -7.78 -6.80 3.88
N PHE A 518 -8.96 -6.82 4.53
CA PHE A 518 -9.20 -6.03 5.73
C PHE A 518 -8.37 -6.52 6.92
N PHE A 519 -8.13 -7.83 7.01
CA PHE A 519 -7.55 -8.45 8.22
C PHE A 519 -6.03 -8.65 8.20
N GLN A 520 -5.35 -8.23 7.14
CA GLN A 520 -3.90 -8.19 7.18
C GLN A 520 -3.43 -7.11 8.17
N GLY A 521 -2.72 -7.55 9.21
CA GLY A 521 -2.21 -6.67 10.28
C GLY A 521 -3.25 -6.20 11.29
N ILE A 522 -4.22 -7.06 11.64
CA ILE A 522 -5.07 -6.86 12.82
C ILE A 522 -4.73 -7.95 13.82
N ASP A 523 -4.50 -7.54 15.07
CA ASP A 523 -4.40 -8.44 16.21
C ASP A 523 -5.61 -8.21 17.13
N LEU A 524 -6.45 -9.23 17.30
CA LEU A 524 -7.63 -9.19 18.17
C LEU A 524 -7.41 -10.26 19.26
N PRO A 525 -6.97 -9.88 20.46
CA PRO A 525 -6.88 -10.82 21.57
C PRO A 525 -8.28 -11.35 21.90
N GLY A 526 -8.36 -12.66 22.16
CA GLY A 526 -9.60 -13.38 22.43
C GLY A 526 -10.10 -13.29 23.86
#